data_AF-A0A9N7N6V4-F1
#
_entry.id   AF-A0A9N7N6V4-F1
#
_cell.length_a   1.000
_cell.length_b   1.000
_cell.length_c   1.000
_cell.angle_alpha   90.00
_cell.angle_beta   90.00
_cell.angle_gamma   90.00
#
_symmetry.space_group_name_H-M   'P 1'
#
loop_
_entity.id
_entity.type
_entity.pdbx_description
1 polymer ?
#
loop_
_entity_poly.entity_id
_entity_poly.type
_entity_poly.pdbx_seq_one_letter_code
_entity_poly.pdbx_strand_id
1 'polypeptide(L)'
;MDDSFFNNAYYAKVGGVSTSEMNKLEMKFLFSLDFRLYVNVHTFGKYCSVFKREAVGSIIKRTIKECGVEESWTNKDDNARVAVDC
;
A
#
# COMPACT_ATOMS: atom_id res chain seq x y z
N MET A 1 8.37 11.35 -5.65
CA MET A 1 7.53 11.69 -4.49
C MET A 1 6.26 12.20 -5.09
N ASP A 2 5.13 11.58 -4.78
CA ASP A 2 3.82 12.12 -5.18
C ASP A 2 3.58 13.37 -4.33
N ASP A 3 3.12 14.45 -4.94
CA ASP A 3 2.83 15.72 -4.24
C ASP A 3 1.50 15.63 -3.46
N SER A 4 0.76 14.52 -3.62
CA SER A 4 -0.49 14.24 -2.91
C SER A 4 -0.26 13.30 -1.73
N PHE A 5 -0.65 13.74 -0.54
CA PHE A 5 -0.67 12.91 0.67
C PHE A 5 -1.94 13.16 1.48
N PHE A 6 -2.44 12.12 2.16
CA PHE A 6 -3.57 12.23 3.07
C PHE A 6 -3.10 12.19 4.53
N ASN A 7 -3.97 12.59 5.47
CA ASN A 7 -3.64 12.53 6.89
C ASN A 7 -3.81 11.11 7.46
N ASN A 8 -3.29 10.89 8.66
CA ASN A 8 -3.41 9.58 9.33
C ASN A 8 -4.84 9.15 9.63
N ALA A 9 -5.77 10.10 9.79
CA ALA A 9 -7.18 9.75 9.99
C ALA A 9 -7.76 9.09 8.74
N TYR A 10 -7.40 9.57 7.55
CA TYR A 10 -7.78 8.97 6.28
C TYR A 10 -7.17 7.57 6.11
N TYR A 11 -5.85 7.44 6.32
CA TYR A 11 -5.19 6.14 6.21
C TYR A 11 -5.69 5.13 7.24
N ALA A 12 -6.02 5.57 8.46
CA ALA A 12 -6.62 4.72 9.49
C ALA A 12 -7.99 4.17 9.05
N LYS A 13 -8.83 5.02 8.44
CA LYS A 13 -10.13 4.61 7.89
C LYS A 13 -9.97 3.53 6.82
N VAL A 14 -9.09 3.74 5.84
CA VAL A 14 -8.84 2.78 4.75
C VAL A 14 -8.21 1.50 5.27
N GLY A 15 -7.29 1.60 6.24
CA GLY A 15 -6.58 0.47 6.82
C GLY A 15 -7.36 -0.32 7.88
N GLY A 16 -8.58 0.11 8.24
CA GLY A 16 -9.42 -0.60 9.22
C GLY A 16 -8.89 -0.54 10.66
N VAL A 17 -8.15 0.51 11.02
CA VAL A 17 -7.59 0.71 12.37
C VAL A 17 -8.02 2.06 12.96
N SER A 18 -7.85 2.24 14.27
CA SER A 18 -8.09 3.56 14.88
C SER A 18 -7.02 4.58 14.47
N THR A 19 -7.35 5.86 14.45
CA THR A 19 -6.36 6.93 14.20
C THR A 19 -5.23 6.91 15.25
N SER A 20 -5.55 6.59 16.51
CA SER A 20 -4.53 6.45 17.56
C SER A 20 -3.54 5.32 17.25
N GLU A 21 -4.04 4.19 16.76
CA GLU A 21 -3.21 3.08 16.33
C GLU A 21 -2.35 3.45 15.12
N MET A 22 -2.93 4.08 14.09
CA MET A 22 -2.19 4.56 12.92
C MET A 22 -1.04 5.51 13.33
N ASN A 23 -1.32 6.47 14.22
CA ASN A 23 -0.29 7.38 14.74
C ASN A 23 0.84 6.63 15.48
N LYS A 24 0.49 5.60 16.28
CA LYS A 24 1.51 4.77 16.97
C LYS A 24 2.35 3.97 15.99
N LEU A 25 1.72 3.41 14.96
CA LEU A 25 2.40 2.64 13.91
C LEU A 25 3.35 3.53 13.11
N GLU A 26 2.91 4.73 12.72
CA GLU A 26 3.75 5.72 12.04
C GLU A 26 4.99 6.04 12.88
N MET A 27 4.81 6.44 14.14
CA MET A 27 5.96 6.76 15.01
C MET A 27 6.91 5.58 15.17
N LYS A 28 6.38 4.36 15.38
CA LYS A 28 7.20 3.15 15.50
C LYS A 28 8.02 2.89 14.22
N PHE A 29 7.42 3.09 13.05
CA PHE A 29 8.10 2.94 11.77
C PHE A 29 9.19 3.99 11.59
N LEU A 30 8.90 5.27 11.85
CA LEU A 30 9.88 6.34 11.72
C LEU A 30 11.09 6.15 12.65
N PHE A 31 10.86 5.74 13.90
CA PHE A 31 11.95 5.38 14.82
C PHE A 31 12.74 4.17 14.34
N SER A 32 12.09 3.15 13.77
CA SER A 32 12.80 1.96 13.25
C SER A 32 13.72 2.27 12.07
N LEU A 33 13.49 3.39 11.39
CA LEU A 33 14.32 3.88 10.28
C LEU A 33 15.35 4.92 10.72
N ASP A 34 15.42 5.28 12.00
CA ASP A 34 16.19 6.43 12.49
C ASP A 34 15.85 7.73 11.71
N PHE A 35 14.60 7.88 11.27
CA PHE A 35 14.14 8.97 10.40
C PHE A 35 14.92 9.12 9.08
N ARG A 36 15.65 8.09 8.64
CA ARG A 36 16.40 8.07 7.38
C ARG A 36 15.49 7.71 6.20
N LEU A 37 14.63 8.65 5.82
CA LEU A 37 13.59 8.45 4.79
C LEU A 37 14.09 8.71 3.35
N TYR A 38 15.24 9.37 3.19
CA TYR A 38 15.79 9.69 1.88
C TYR A 38 16.48 8.48 1.25
N VAL A 39 16.04 8.09 0.05
CA VAL A 39 16.65 7.03 -0.76
C VAL A 39 17.25 7.65 -2.02
N ASN A 40 18.57 7.52 -2.18
CA ASN A 40 19.24 7.94 -3.42
C ASN A 40 19.12 6.85 -4.51
N VAL A 41 19.37 7.26 -5.76
CA VAL A 41 19.25 6.41 -6.95
C VAL A 41 20.08 5.13 -6.85
N HIS A 42 21.29 5.22 -6.29
CA HIS A 42 22.17 4.07 -6.14
C HIS A 42 21.66 3.06 -5.10
N THR A 43 21.16 3.53 -3.95
CA THR A 43 20.51 2.68 -2.94
C THR A 43 19.27 2.01 -3.51
N PHE A 44 18.41 2.75 -4.21
CA PHE A 44 17.23 2.21 -4.88
C PHE A 44 17.61 1.10 -5.87
N GLY A 45 18.59 1.36 -6.75
CA GLY A 45 19.08 0.40 -7.73
C GLY A 45 19.59 -0.90 -7.11
N LYS A 46 20.31 -0.81 -5.98
CA LYS A 46 20.76 -2.00 -5.23
C LYS A 46 19.59 -2.85 -4.75
N TYR A 47 18.58 -2.25 -4.15
CA TYR A 47 17.40 -3.00 -3.69
C TYR A 47 16.63 -3.63 -4.85
N CYS A 48 16.47 -2.93 -5.98
CA CYS A 48 15.86 -3.52 -7.18
C CYS A 48 16.61 -4.76 -7.67
N SER A 49 17.95 -4.74 -7.68
CA SER A 49 18.75 -5.90 -8.08
C SER A 49 18.59 -7.09 -7.14
N VAL A 50 18.49 -6.85 -5.83
CA VAL A 50 18.21 -7.90 -4.83
C VAL A 50 16.82 -8.51 -5.07
N PHE A 51 15.79 -7.68 -5.20
CA PHE A 51 14.42 -8.14 -5.48
C PHE A 51 14.33 -8.95 -6.78
N LYS A 52 14.96 -8.50 -7.87
CA LYS A 52 14.96 -9.22 -9.16
C LYS A 52 15.60 -10.60 -9.06
N ARG A 53 16.66 -10.75 -8.26
CA ARG A 53 17.33 -12.04 -8.04
C ARG A 53 16.45 -13.00 -7.25
N GLU A 54 15.74 -12.51 -6.24
CA GLU A 54 14.92 -13.32 -5.33
C GLU A 54 13.52 -13.64 -5.88
N ALA A 55 12.98 -12.78 -6.75
CA ALA A 55 11.70 -13.00 -7.43
C ALA A 55 11.69 -14.25 -8.33
N VAL A 56 12.86 -14.76 -8.72
CA VAL A 56 13.00 -16.03 -9.46
C VAL A 56 12.64 -17.24 -8.58
N GLY A 57 12.59 -17.09 -7.25
CA GLY A 57 12.40 -18.19 -6.30
C GLY A 57 11.12 -18.18 -5.47
N SER A 58 10.23 -17.17 -5.57
CA SER A 58 9.04 -17.12 -4.70
C SER A 58 7.86 -16.36 -5.33
N ILE A 59 6.92 -17.13 -5.87
CA ILE A 59 5.55 -16.66 -6.09
C ILE A 59 4.92 -16.52 -4.69
N ILE A 60 4.59 -15.29 -4.26
CA ILE A 60 3.77 -15.09 -3.07
C ILE A 60 2.35 -15.58 -3.42
N LYS A 61 2.09 -16.88 -3.22
CA LYS A 61 0.73 -17.43 -3.19
C LYS A 61 0.08 -17.00 -1.88
N ARG A 62 -0.38 -15.76 -1.81
CA ARG A 62 -1.35 -15.35 -0.80
C ARG A 62 -2.62 -14.96 -1.52
N THR A 63 -3.53 -15.92 -1.62
CA THR A 63 -4.94 -15.64 -1.92
C THR A 63 -5.45 -14.76 -0.79
N ILE A 64 -5.58 -13.47 -1.06
CA ILE A 64 -6.30 -12.57 -0.16
C ILE A 64 -7.76 -13.03 -0.25
N LYS A 65 -8.29 -13.64 0.81
CA LYS A 65 -9.70 -13.95 0.89
C LYS A 65 -10.41 -12.63 1.22
N GLU A 66 -10.95 -11.97 0.22
CA GLU A 66 -11.81 -10.80 0.42
C GLU A 66 -12.99 -11.18 1.30
N CYS A 67 -13.08 -10.59 2.50
CA CYS A 67 -14.35 -10.47 3.20
C CYS A 67 -14.95 -9.14 2.74
N GLY A 68 -16.02 -9.23 1.96
CA GLY A 68 -16.63 -8.12 1.23
C GLY A 68 -17.00 -6.95 2.11
N VAL A 69 -16.53 -5.77 1.71
CA VAL A 69 -17.13 -4.48 2.09
C VAL A 69 -17.87 -4.00 0.86
N GLU A 70 -19.20 -3.97 0.93
CA GLU A 70 -20.00 -3.24 -0.05
C GLU A 70 -19.82 -1.74 0.20
N GLU A 71 -19.25 -1.03 -0.77
CA GLU A 71 -19.41 0.43 -0.87
C GLU A 71 -19.90 0.78 -2.27
N SER A 72 -21.13 1.30 -2.31
CA SER A 72 -21.76 1.88 -3.48
C SER A 72 -21.11 3.25 -3.76
N TRP A 73 -20.09 3.26 -4.60
CA TRP A 73 -19.51 4.48 -5.15
C TRP A 73 -20.33 4.92 -6.36
N THR A 74 -21.33 5.75 -6.13
CA THR A 74 -21.99 6.47 -7.22
C THR A 74 -21.19 7.71 -7.56
N ASN A 75 -20.52 7.71 -8.72
CA ASN A 75 -20.38 8.90 -9.57
C ASN A 75 -20.08 8.49 -11.01
N LYS A 76 -21.14 8.55 -11.82
CA LYS A 76 -21.21 9.09 -13.21
C LYS A 76 -19.87 9.19 -13.97
N ASP A 77 -19.61 8.27 -14.89
CA ASP A 77 -19.98 8.39 -16.33
C ASP A 77 -19.31 7.28 -17.17
N ASP A 78 -20.15 6.60 -17.95
CA ASP A 78 -20.00 5.88 -19.22
C ASP A 78 -18.84 4.90 -19.54
N ASN A 79 -19.31 3.67 -19.78
CA ASN A 79 -18.91 2.74 -20.85
C ASN A 79 -17.56 2.00 -20.75
N ALA A 80 -17.57 0.88 -20.02
CA ALA A 80 -16.95 -0.36 -20.48
C ALA A 80 -17.60 -1.56 -19.78
N ARG A 81 -18.29 -2.42 -20.55
CA ARG A 81 -18.70 -3.74 -20.08
C ARG A 81 -17.43 -4.60 -19.92
N VAL A 82 -17.08 -4.93 -18.68
CA VAL A 82 -16.23 -6.09 -18.42
C VAL A 82 -17.01 -7.01 -17.49
N ALA A 83 -17.61 -8.04 -18.08
CA ALA A 83 -18.07 -9.20 -17.35
C ALA A 83 -16.84 -9.86 -16.73
N VAL A 84 -16.85 -10.07 -15.43
CA VAL A 84 -15.98 -11.05 -14.79
C VAL A 84 -16.90 -12.21 -14.43
N ASP A 85 -16.93 -13.20 -15.31
CA ASP A 85 -17.45 -14.52 -14.98
C ASP A 85 -16.55 -15.14 -13.91
N CYS A 86 -17.20 -15.84 -12.98
CA CYS A 86 -16.60 -16.54 -11.84
C CYS A 86 -15.51 -17.54 -12.25
#